data_AF-B7AVX2-F1
#
_entry.id   AF-B7AVX2-F1
#
_cell.length_a   1.000
_cell.length_b   1.000
_cell.length_c   1.000
_cell.angle_alpha   90.00
_cell.angle_beta   90.00
_cell.angle_gamma   90.00
#
_symmetry.space_group_name_H-M   'P 1'
#
loop_
_entity.id
_entity.type
_entity.pdbx_description
1 polymer ?
#
loop_
_entity_poly.entity_id
_entity_poly.type
_entity_poly.pdbx_seq_one_letter_code
_entity_poly.pdbx_strand_id
1 'polypeptide(L)'
;MKDLSLKQHIVENTLAGSTKGGIFECAVADALFKKGYRLYFYKNETTKREIDVIIQQDGKVIPIEVKSGNTRANSLKALLKNNKDIPYGYKFVDGNTGVSEDGIITLPLYMIAFI
;
A
#
# COMPACT_ATOMS: atom_id res chain seq x y z
N MET A 1 33.48 11.30 -4.12
CA MET A 1 32.66 10.59 -5.13
C MET A 1 31.23 10.55 -4.59
N LYS A 2 30.20 10.83 -5.41
CA LYS A 2 28.81 10.60 -4.96
C LYS A 2 28.57 9.09 -4.95
N ASP A 3 28.09 8.56 -3.84
CA ASP A 3 27.65 7.17 -3.77
C ASP A 3 26.38 7.01 -4.62
N LEU A 4 26.44 6.13 -5.62
CA LEU A 4 25.34 5.81 -6.53
C LEU A 4 24.84 4.38 -6.36
N SER A 5 25.36 3.64 -5.38
CA SER A 5 25.03 2.23 -5.12
C SER A 5 23.51 2.01 -4.98
N LEU A 6 22.83 2.86 -4.22
CA LEU A 6 21.37 2.77 -4.04
C LEU A 6 20.61 2.95 -5.37
N LYS A 7 21.06 3.84 -6.25
CA LYS A 7 20.42 4.05 -7.56
C LYS A 7 20.58 2.82 -8.44
N GLN A 8 21.76 2.21 -8.42
CA GLN A 8 22.01 0.96 -9.15
C GLN A 8 21.07 -0.15 -8.67
N HIS A 9 20.92 -0.32 -7.36
CA HIS A 9 19.99 -1.31 -6.80
C HIS A 9 18.53 -1.09 -7.18
N ILE A 10 18.10 0.16 -7.33
CA ILE A 10 16.76 0.50 -7.85
C ILE A 10 16.65 0.10 -9.31
N VAL A 11 17.59 0.53 -10.15
CA VAL A 11 17.56 0.30 -11.62
C VAL A 11 17.64 -1.19 -11.96
N GLU A 12 18.45 -1.95 -11.23
CA GLU A 12 18.63 -3.40 -11.44
C GLU A 12 17.56 -4.23 -10.72
N ASN A 13 16.64 -3.61 -9.97
CA ASN A 13 15.64 -4.28 -9.14
C ASN A 13 16.25 -5.30 -8.15
N THR A 14 17.40 -4.96 -7.57
CA THR A 14 18.15 -5.80 -6.63
C THR A 14 17.96 -5.38 -5.17
N LEU A 15 17.13 -4.37 -4.89
CA LEU A 15 16.70 -4.04 -3.54
C LEU A 15 16.00 -5.23 -2.87
N ALA A 16 16.26 -5.43 -1.59
CA ALA A 16 15.67 -6.52 -0.82
C ALA A 16 15.14 -6.05 0.54
N GLY A 17 14.30 -6.88 1.15
CA GLY A 17 13.80 -6.68 2.51
C GLY A 17 12.99 -5.39 2.70
N SER A 18 13.13 -4.80 3.90
CA SER A 18 12.39 -3.61 4.32
C SER A 18 12.71 -2.38 3.48
N THR A 19 13.94 -2.25 2.97
CA THR A 19 14.33 -1.12 2.11
C THR A 19 13.50 -1.09 0.83
N LYS A 20 13.29 -2.25 0.19
CA LYS A 20 12.41 -2.33 -0.98
C LYS A 20 10.99 -1.94 -0.59
N GLY A 21 10.45 -2.52 0.49
CA GLY A 21 9.10 -2.21 1.00
C GLY A 21 8.86 -0.72 1.21
N GLY A 22 9.70 -0.07 2.00
CA GLY A 22 9.57 1.34 2.32
C GLY A 22 9.65 2.27 1.10
N ILE A 23 10.48 1.95 0.10
CA ILE A 23 10.52 2.73 -1.15
C ILE A 23 9.20 2.64 -1.91
N PHE A 24 8.59 1.45 -2.00
CA PHE A 24 7.29 1.30 -2.66
C PHE A 24 6.16 1.97 -1.89
N GLU A 25 6.15 1.87 -0.56
CA GLU A 25 5.20 2.58 0.30
C GLU A 25 5.30 4.10 0.08
N CYS A 26 6.51 4.65 0.07
CA CYS A 26 6.74 6.07 -0.22
C CYS A 26 6.32 6.46 -1.65
N ALA A 27 6.59 5.62 -2.65
CA ALA A 27 6.21 5.90 -4.04
C ALA A 27 4.68 5.93 -4.22
N VAL A 28 3.96 5.01 -3.57
CA VAL A 28 2.49 4.98 -3.56
C VAL A 28 1.93 6.21 -2.84
N ALA A 29 2.47 6.54 -1.66
CA ALA A 29 2.07 7.73 -0.92
C ALA A 29 2.30 9.02 -1.75
N ASP A 30 3.45 9.18 -2.38
CA ASP A 30 3.77 10.32 -3.22
C ASP A 30 2.81 10.45 -4.42
N ALA A 31 2.47 9.34 -5.08
CA ALA A 31 1.50 9.33 -6.17
C ALA A 31 0.10 9.77 -5.70
N LEU A 32 -0.39 9.25 -4.57
CA LEU A 32 -1.68 9.62 -3.99
C LEU A 32 -1.71 11.09 -3.58
N PHE A 33 -0.64 11.58 -2.94
CA PHE A 33 -0.52 12.97 -2.54
C PHE A 33 -0.57 13.90 -3.76
N LYS A 34 0.16 13.58 -4.82
CA LYS A 34 0.17 14.35 -6.09
C LYS A 34 -1.18 14.34 -6.80
N LYS A 35 -2.00 13.31 -6.58
CA LYS A 35 -3.39 13.24 -7.07
C LYS A 35 -4.36 14.10 -6.25
N GLY A 36 -3.91 14.67 -5.13
CA GLY A 36 -4.69 15.55 -4.28
C GLY A 36 -5.34 14.88 -3.07
N TYR A 37 -5.01 13.60 -2.80
CA TYR A 37 -5.49 12.95 -1.59
C TYR A 37 -4.75 13.45 -0.35
N ARG A 38 -5.51 13.71 0.71
CA ARG A 38 -4.94 13.81 2.05
C ARG A 38 -4.64 12.41 2.57
N LEU A 39 -3.40 12.21 3.02
CA LEU A 39 -2.93 10.91 3.49
C LEU A 39 -3.02 10.82 5.01
N TYR A 40 -3.42 9.66 5.48
CA TYR A 40 -3.45 9.29 6.88
C TYR A 40 -2.73 7.94 7.07
N PHE A 41 -2.31 7.65 8.29
CA PHE A 41 -1.72 6.37 8.68
C PHE A 41 -2.48 5.82 9.87
N TYR A 42 -2.55 4.49 9.98
CA TYR A 42 -3.18 3.84 11.12
C TYR A 42 -2.28 2.77 11.72
N LYS A 43 -2.16 2.81 13.05
CA LYS A 43 -1.54 1.78 13.86
C LYS A 43 -2.45 1.42 15.01
N ASN A 44 -2.73 0.13 15.15
CA ASN A 44 -3.42 -0.38 16.31
C ASN A 44 -2.43 -0.63 17.45
N GLU A 45 -2.55 0.11 18.55
CA GLU A 45 -1.58 0.02 19.65
C GLU A 45 -1.55 -1.32 20.38
N THR A 46 -2.65 -2.09 20.35
CA THR A 46 -2.73 -3.39 21.03
C THR A 46 -2.19 -4.52 20.16
N THR A 47 -2.66 -4.61 18.92
CA THR A 47 -2.28 -5.70 18.01
C THR A 47 -1.01 -5.40 17.22
N LYS A 48 -0.50 -4.16 17.29
CA LYS A 48 0.64 -3.65 16.51
C LYS A 48 0.48 -3.77 14.99
N ARG A 49 -0.75 -3.98 14.51
CA ARG A 49 -1.07 -3.97 13.08
C ARG A 49 -1.09 -2.55 12.56
N GLU A 50 -0.55 -2.39 11.35
CA GLU A 50 -0.39 -1.12 10.68
C GLU A 50 -1.05 -1.17 9.30
N ILE A 51 -1.51 -0.01 8.84
CA ILE A 51 -2.01 0.25 7.49
C ILE A 51 -1.19 1.40 6.94
N ASP A 52 -0.52 1.15 5.81
CA ASP A 52 0.51 2.04 5.25
C ASP A 52 -0.06 3.42 4.90
N VAL A 53 -1.23 3.44 4.23
CA VAL A 53 -1.91 4.68 3.85
C VAL A 53 -3.42 4.51 3.98
N ILE A 54 -4.10 5.55 4.43
CA ILE A 54 -5.55 5.70 4.38
C ILE A 54 -5.87 7.00 3.64
N ILE A 55 -6.82 6.93 2.70
CA ILE A 55 -7.36 8.08 1.98
C ILE A 55 -8.87 8.18 2.21
N GLN A 56 -9.44 9.33 1.85
CA GLN A 56 -10.89 9.50 1.76
C GLN A 56 -11.29 9.67 0.29
N GLN A 57 -12.25 8.86 -0.16
CA GLN A 57 -12.77 8.89 -1.52
C GLN A 57 -14.30 8.78 -1.47
N ASP A 58 -15.00 9.71 -2.12
CA ASP A 58 -16.47 9.77 -2.16
C ASP A 58 -17.12 9.68 -0.76
N GLY A 59 -16.52 10.35 0.22
CA GLY A 59 -16.97 10.35 1.61
C GLY A 59 -16.63 9.09 2.41
N LYS A 60 -15.96 8.09 1.81
CA LYS A 60 -15.62 6.81 2.44
C LYS A 60 -14.15 6.72 2.80
N VAL A 61 -13.85 5.98 3.87
CA VAL A 61 -12.48 5.67 4.30
C VAL A 61 -11.97 4.48 3.49
N ILE A 62 -10.88 4.68 2.75
CA ILE A 62 -10.27 3.64 1.92
C ILE A 62 -8.86 3.33 2.44
N PRO A 63 -8.66 2.20 3.13
CA PRO A 63 -7.34 1.74 3.55
C PRO A 63 -6.56 1.13 2.38
N ILE A 64 -5.25 1.36 2.36
CA ILE A 64 -4.33 0.94 1.33
C ILE A 64 -3.12 0.25 1.98
N GLU A 65 -2.82 -0.97 1.54
CA GLU A 65 -1.64 -1.72 1.95
C GLU A 65 -0.74 -1.97 0.71
N VAL A 66 0.55 -1.66 0.83
CA VAL A 66 1.53 -1.78 -0.24
C VAL A 66 2.45 -2.96 0.06
N LYS A 67 2.72 -3.79 -0.93
CA LYS A 67 3.68 -4.89 -0.81
C LYS A 67 4.65 -4.87 -1.98
N SER A 68 5.94 -4.93 -1.65
CA SER A 68 7.02 -5.11 -2.62
C SER A 68 7.04 -6.49 -3.30
N GLY A 69 6.18 -7.42 -2.86
CA GLY A 69 5.92 -8.71 -3.47
C GLY A 69 4.48 -9.18 -3.22
N ASN A 70 4.08 -10.36 -3.67
CA ASN A 70 2.68 -10.80 -3.60
C ASN A 70 2.33 -11.58 -2.31
N THR A 71 2.61 -11.01 -1.14
CA THR A 71 2.27 -11.61 0.16
C THR A 71 0.84 -11.24 0.60
N ARG A 72 0.28 -11.94 1.60
CA ARG A 72 -1.09 -11.68 2.08
C ARG A 72 -1.17 -10.35 2.84
N ALA A 73 -2.25 -9.58 2.65
CA ALA A 73 -2.55 -8.33 3.34
C ALA A 73 -3.34 -8.58 4.63
N ASN A 74 -2.68 -9.16 5.64
CA ASN A 74 -3.34 -9.60 6.87
C ASN A 74 -3.87 -8.42 7.71
N SER A 75 -3.18 -7.28 7.70
CA SER A 75 -3.61 -6.07 8.41
C SER A 75 -4.89 -5.52 7.79
N LEU A 76 -4.90 -5.35 6.46
CA LEU A 76 -6.09 -4.92 5.72
C LEU A 76 -7.28 -5.85 5.95
N LYS A 77 -7.07 -7.17 5.85
CA LYS A 77 -8.13 -8.16 6.12
C LYS A 77 -8.72 -8.02 7.52
N ALA A 78 -7.87 -7.86 8.53
CA ALA A 78 -8.33 -7.69 9.91
C ALA A 78 -9.09 -6.37 10.11
N LEU A 79 -8.63 -5.27 9.48
CA LEU A 79 -9.30 -3.98 9.54
C LEU A 79 -10.71 -4.07 8.92
N LEU A 80 -10.85 -4.63 7.72
CA LEU A 80 -12.14 -4.78 7.04
C LEU A 80 -13.10 -5.69 7.81
N LYS A 81 -12.60 -6.78 8.39
CA LYS A 81 -13.42 -7.67 9.21
C LYS A 81 -14.02 -6.98 10.44
N ASN A 82 -13.24 -6.09 11.08
CA ASN A 82 -13.60 -5.44 12.33
C ASN A 82 -14.35 -4.12 12.16
N ASN A 83 -14.42 -3.57 10.94
CA ASN A 83 -15.04 -2.27 10.67
C ASN A 83 -15.94 -2.37 9.44
N LYS A 84 -17.24 -2.62 9.68
CA LYS A 84 -18.22 -2.88 8.61
C LYS A 84 -18.54 -1.65 7.75
N ASP A 85 -18.23 -0.46 8.23
CA ASP A 85 -18.44 0.79 7.49
C ASP A 85 -17.34 1.05 6.44
N ILE A 86 -16.25 0.28 6.46
CA ILE A 86 -15.20 0.36 5.44
C ILE A 86 -15.61 -0.55 4.28
N PRO A 87 -15.89 0.00 3.09
CA PRO A 87 -16.53 -0.75 2.01
C PRO A 87 -15.58 -1.75 1.33
N TYR A 88 -14.30 -1.41 1.22
CA TYR A 88 -13.23 -2.19 0.61
C TYR A 88 -11.87 -1.60 1.00
N GLY A 89 -10.79 -2.31 0.69
CA GLY A 89 -9.44 -1.80 0.79
C GLY A 89 -8.60 -2.14 -0.44
N TYR A 90 -7.59 -1.33 -0.75
CA TYR A 90 -6.66 -1.61 -1.84
C TYR A 90 -5.41 -2.31 -1.32
N LYS A 91 -4.94 -3.29 -2.10
CA LYS A 91 -3.63 -3.93 -1.94
C LYS A 91 -2.82 -3.71 -3.20
N PHE A 92 -1.75 -2.92 -3.13
CA PHE A 92 -0.84 -2.72 -4.27
C PHE A 92 0.32 -3.71 -4.21
N VAL A 93 0.56 -4.42 -5.31
CA VAL A 93 1.60 -5.47 -5.40
C VAL A 93 2.35 -5.43 -6.72
N ASP A 94 3.55 -6.03 -6.74
CA ASP A 94 4.17 -6.50 -7.97
C ASP A 94 3.51 -7.82 -8.40
N GLY A 95 2.41 -7.71 -9.15
CA GLY A 95 1.57 -8.85 -9.52
C GLY A 95 0.30 -8.43 -10.26
N ASN A 96 -0.62 -9.39 -10.43
CA ASN A 96 -1.86 -9.22 -11.18
C ASN A 96 -3.02 -8.69 -10.32
N THR A 97 -4.08 -8.26 -11.00
CA THR A 97 -5.33 -7.81 -10.38
C THR A 97 -6.10 -8.97 -9.75
N GLY A 98 -6.84 -8.70 -8.68
CA GLY A 98 -7.75 -9.68 -8.09
C GLY A 98 -8.68 -9.05 -7.05
N VAL A 99 -9.77 -9.73 -6.72
CA VAL A 99 -10.71 -9.31 -5.68
C VAL A 99 -10.90 -10.48 -4.72
N SER A 100 -10.73 -10.24 -3.42
CA SER A 100 -11.03 -11.25 -2.39
C SER A 100 -12.47 -11.11 -1.87
N GLU A 101 -13.00 -12.21 -1.35
CA GLU A 101 -14.29 -12.22 -0.63
C GLU A 101 -14.30 -11.32 0.61
N ASP A 102 -13.12 -10.97 1.14
CA ASP A 102 -12.98 -10.06 2.29
C ASP A 102 -13.07 -8.56 1.89
N GLY A 103 -13.32 -8.25 0.61
CA GLY A 103 -13.39 -6.87 0.13
C GLY A 103 -12.02 -6.23 -0.17
N ILE A 104 -10.98 -7.03 -0.41
CA ILE A 104 -9.65 -6.52 -0.79
C ILE A 104 -9.53 -6.52 -2.32
N ILE A 105 -9.32 -5.35 -2.89
CA ILE A 105 -9.03 -5.16 -4.31
C ILE A 105 -7.51 -5.11 -4.47
N THR A 106 -6.93 -6.13 -5.09
CA THR A 106 -5.50 -6.20 -5.40
C THR A 106 -5.25 -5.59 -6.76
N LEU A 107 -4.30 -4.66 -6.84
CA LEU A 107 -3.91 -3.97 -8.07
C LEU A 107 -2.38 -4.01 -8.24
N PRO A 108 -1.87 -4.10 -9.49
CA PRO A 108 -0.48 -3.83 -9.79
C PRO A 108 -0.05 -2.45 -9.29
N LEU A 109 1.19 -2.31 -8.80
CA LEU A 109 1.73 -1.04 -8.27
C LEU A 109 1.55 0.16 -9.21
N TYR A 110 1.72 -0.04 -10.54
CA TYR A 110 1.56 1.04 -11.51
C TYR A 110 0.12 1.58 -11.58
N MET A 111 -0.88 0.83 -11.11
CA MET A 111 -2.26 1.25 -11.18
C MET A 111 -2.63 2.33 -10.15
N ILE A 112 -1.72 2.67 -9.23
CA ILE A 112 -1.94 3.73 -8.22
C ILE A 112 -2.32 5.07 -8.85
N ALA A 113 -1.82 5.36 -10.05
CA ALA A 113 -2.16 6.58 -10.78
C ALA A 113 -3.66 6.69 -11.14
N PHE A 114 -4.36 5.56 -11.22
CA PHE A 114 -5.75 5.51 -11.69
C PHE A 114 -6.80 5.49 -10.58
N ILE A 115 -6.42 5.28 -9.31
CA ILE A 115 -7.38 5.30 -8.18
C ILE A 115 -7.54 6.67 -7.56
#